data_AF-A0A7J6KR77-F1
#
_entry.id   AF-A0A7J6KR77-F1
#
_cell.length_a   1.000
_cell.length_b   1.000
_cell.length_c   1.000
_cell.angle_alpha   90.00
_cell.angle_beta   90.00
_cell.angle_gamma   90.00
#
_symmetry.space_group_name_H-M   'P 1'
#
loop_
_entity.id
_entity.type
_entity.pdbx_description
1 polymer ?
#
loop_
_entity_poly.entity_id
_entity_poly.type
_entity_poly.pdbx_seq_one_letter_code
_entity_poly.pdbx_strand_id
1 'polypeptide(L)'
;MSSSENNTLTLHFKLTGGKPFVLEKIDSALTVAELKRLASQSEHCSIPAVQMKMFYKGKQLQDADTLSSRKIASGSTLLLIKGPKPANTEDVNMEIAQEASTSSSATAAAAAPVPCKGGCGFFGNPDTDNYCSKCWKDLKEKEEKEKEEAEEKARLEAEKVDESVEASDDRPVQSDVNRCWTCGKRIGLTGVRCRCGYYFCSTHRYAEAHQCDYDYKTNERRKLAKANPVVMADKLDDKA
;
A
#
# COMPACT_ATOMS: atom_id res chain seq x y z
N MET A 1 12.34 50.35 -13.61
CA MET A 1 12.31 49.50 -12.41
C MET A 1 10.86 49.12 -12.18
N SER A 2 10.41 48.02 -12.78
CA SER A 2 9.01 47.59 -12.70
C SER A 2 8.77 46.93 -11.35
N SER A 3 8.02 47.61 -10.50
CA SER A 3 7.51 47.09 -9.23
C SER A 3 6.54 45.95 -9.52
N SER A 4 7.00 44.70 -9.41
CA SER A 4 6.12 43.54 -9.35
C SER A 4 5.36 43.63 -8.03
N GLU A 5 4.09 44.00 -8.08
CA GLU A 5 3.17 43.93 -6.95
C GLU A 5 3.02 42.44 -6.57
N ASN A 6 3.86 41.98 -5.65
CA ASN A 6 3.79 40.61 -5.12
C ASN A 6 2.47 40.45 -4.37
N ASN A 7 1.46 39.91 -5.04
CA ASN A 7 0.15 39.60 -4.49
C ASN A 7 0.25 38.37 -3.57
N THR A 8 0.85 38.60 -2.39
CA THR A 8 1.09 37.58 -1.37
C THR A 8 -0.20 37.28 -0.60
N LEU A 9 -0.47 35.99 -0.45
CA LEU A 9 -1.64 35.45 0.23
C LEU A 9 -1.20 34.76 1.51
N THR A 10 -2.02 34.91 2.56
CA THR A 10 -1.94 34.13 3.79
C THR A 10 -3.07 33.10 3.78
N LEU A 11 -2.75 31.81 3.86
CA LEU A 11 -3.71 30.72 3.75
C LEU A 11 -3.74 29.87 5.02
N HIS A 12 -4.94 29.57 5.51
CA HIS A 12 -5.15 28.73 6.69
C HIS A 12 -5.49 27.30 6.25
N PHE A 13 -4.79 26.30 6.80
CA PHE A 13 -5.01 24.89 6.50
C PHE A 13 -5.56 24.16 7.73
N LYS A 14 -6.69 23.48 7.55
CA LYS A 14 -7.26 22.55 8.54
C LYS A 14 -7.02 21.12 8.10
N LEU A 15 -6.49 20.28 8.98
CA LEU A 15 -6.19 18.87 8.69
C LEU A 15 -7.20 17.95 9.38
N THR A 16 -7.57 16.83 8.73
CA THR A 16 -8.54 15.84 9.27
C THR A 16 -7.87 14.86 10.27
N GLY A 17 -7.03 15.37 11.15
CA GLY A 17 -6.24 14.55 12.09
C GLY A 17 -4.93 15.19 12.54
N GLY A 18 -4.78 16.51 12.33
CA GLY A 18 -3.59 17.26 12.70
C GLY A 18 -3.94 18.66 13.20
N LYS A 19 -2.94 19.37 13.70
CA LYS A 19 -3.10 20.77 14.14
C LYS A 19 -3.25 21.67 12.90
N PRO A 20 -4.17 22.64 12.90
CA PRO A 20 -4.25 23.61 11.81
C PRO A 20 -2.98 24.45 11.76
N PHE A 21 -2.56 24.84 10.56
CA PHE A 21 -1.40 25.69 10.35
C PHE A 21 -1.67 26.74 9.28
N VAL A 22 -0.78 27.73 9.18
CA VAL A 22 -0.91 28.86 8.27
C VAL A 22 0.33 28.94 7.41
N LEU A 23 0.15 29.15 6.10
CA LEU A 23 1.25 29.49 5.20
C LEU A 23 1.11 30.96 4.79
N GLU A 24 2.20 31.70 4.92
CA GLU A 24 2.31 33.10 4.53
C GLU A 24 3.11 33.22 3.22
N LYS A 25 3.00 34.37 2.56
CA LYS A 25 3.80 34.72 1.38
C LYS A 25 3.57 33.79 0.17
N ILE A 26 2.34 33.32 -0.04
CA ILE A 26 1.97 32.49 -1.18
C ILE A 26 1.52 33.36 -2.36
N ASP A 27 2.05 33.13 -3.56
CA ASP A 27 1.63 33.87 -4.75
C ASP A 27 0.23 33.43 -5.24
N SER A 28 -0.64 34.37 -5.58
CA SER A 28 -1.93 34.10 -6.21
C SER A 28 -1.87 33.35 -7.55
N ALA A 29 -0.75 33.42 -8.27
CA ALA A 29 -0.51 32.73 -9.54
C ALA A 29 -0.03 31.28 -9.37
N LEU A 30 0.33 30.87 -8.15
CA LEU A 30 0.82 29.52 -7.88
C LEU A 30 -0.26 28.46 -8.21
N THR A 31 0.21 27.31 -8.69
CA THR A 31 -0.65 26.14 -8.91
C THR A 31 -0.89 25.40 -7.60
N VAL A 32 -1.97 24.62 -7.56
CA VAL A 32 -2.28 23.75 -6.41
C VAL A 32 -1.21 22.68 -6.23
N ALA A 33 -0.58 22.18 -7.31
CA ALA A 33 0.56 21.26 -7.22
C ALA A 33 1.71 21.84 -6.41
N GLU A 34 2.08 23.09 -6.68
CA GLU A 34 3.17 23.75 -5.96
C GLU A 34 2.75 24.11 -4.53
N LEU A 35 1.49 24.50 -4.32
CA LEU A 35 0.96 24.72 -2.97
C LEU A 35 1.00 23.43 -2.12
N LYS A 36 0.73 22.26 -2.72
CA LYS A 36 0.86 20.96 -2.04
C LYS A 36 2.31 20.65 -1.68
N ARG A 37 3.28 20.97 -2.55
CA ARG A 37 4.71 20.83 -2.24
C ARG A 37 5.11 21.69 -1.05
N LEU A 38 4.75 22.97 -1.05
CA LEU A 38 5.04 23.88 0.07
C LEU A 38 4.38 23.42 1.37
N ALA A 39 3.12 22.99 1.31
CA ALA A 39 2.43 22.42 2.46
C ALA A 39 3.16 21.17 2.99
N SER A 40 3.68 20.30 2.11
CA SER A 40 4.40 19.07 2.51
C SER A 40 5.76 19.33 3.16
N GLN A 41 6.39 20.47 2.84
CA GLN A 41 7.66 20.89 3.42
C GLN A 41 7.49 21.55 4.79
N SER A 42 6.27 22.00 5.13
CA SER A 42 5.99 22.60 6.43
C SER A 42 6.01 21.55 7.56
N GLU A 43 6.60 21.90 8.70
CA GLU A 43 6.72 21.00 9.87
C GLU A 43 5.37 20.57 10.47
N HIS A 44 4.28 21.21 10.05
CA HIS A 44 2.93 20.97 10.55
C HIS A 44 2.11 20.01 9.68
N CYS A 45 2.67 19.53 8.55
CA CYS A 45 1.96 18.63 7.64
C CYS A 45 2.72 17.32 7.44
N SER A 46 2.23 16.23 8.03
CA SER A 46 2.82 14.88 7.87
C SER A 46 2.31 14.10 6.65
N ILE A 47 1.72 14.77 5.66
CA ILE A 47 1.12 14.14 4.47
C ILE A 47 2.03 14.48 3.27
N PRO A 48 2.43 13.52 2.42
CA PRO A 48 3.21 13.81 1.23
C PRO A 48 2.33 14.47 0.15
N ALA A 49 2.89 15.38 -0.66
CA ALA A 49 2.16 16.14 -1.69
C ALA A 49 1.29 15.24 -2.60
N VAL A 50 1.81 14.06 -2.95
CA VAL A 50 1.15 13.06 -3.79
C VAL A 50 -0.17 12.55 -3.18
N GLN A 51 -0.25 12.46 -1.87
CA GLN A 51 -1.44 11.98 -1.15
C GLN A 51 -2.32 13.15 -0.67
N MET A 52 -1.96 14.40 -0.92
CA MET A 52 -2.76 15.54 -0.49
C MET A 52 -3.97 15.74 -1.38
N LYS A 53 -5.16 15.76 -0.76
CA LYS A 53 -6.36 16.30 -1.38
C LYS A 53 -6.75 17.58 -0.64
N MET A 54 -6.83 18.69 -1.38
CA MET A 54 -7.17 20.01 -0.87
C MET A 54 -8.57 20.39 -1.30
N PHE A 55 -9.36 20.94 -0.37
CA PHE A 55 -10.73 21.36 -0.60
C PHE A 55 -10.89 22.82 -0.22
N TYR A 56 -11.57 23.58 -1.09
CA TYR A 56 -11.95 24.96 -0.83
C TYR A 56 -13.42 25.15 -1.20
N LYS A 57 -14.21 25.71 -0.26
CA LYS A 57 -15.67 25.88 -0.40
C LYS A 57 -16.40 24.60 -0.86
N GLY A 58 -15.98 23.44 -0.33
CA GLY A 58 -16.58 22.14 -0.65
C GLY A 58 -16.19 21.53 -2.00
N LYS A 59 -15.34 22.19 -2.80
CA LYS A 59 -14.83 21.65 -4.07
C LYS A 59 -13.40 21.14 -3.91
N GLN A 60 -13.12 19.95 -4.42
CA GLN A 60 -11.76 19.41 -4.50
C GLN A 60 -10.97 20.21 -5.55
N LEU A 61 -9.79 20.67 -5.17
CA LEU A 61 -8.85 21.35 -6.05
C LEU A 61 -8.01 20.35 -6.83
N GLN A 62 -7.81 20.59 -8.12
CA GLN A 62 -6.94 19.81 -9.00
C GLN A 62 -5.55 20.44 -9.09
N ASP A 63 -4.53 19.64 -9.40
CA ASP A 63 -3.14 20.07 -9.42
C ASP A 63 -2.85 21.16 -10.47
N ALA A 64 -3.62 21.16 -11.57
CA ALA A 64 -3.56 22.16 -12.62
C ALA A 64 -4.33 23.47 -12.30
N ASP A 65 -5.13 23.51 -11.23
CA ASP A 65 -5.84 24.74 -10.85
C ASP A 65 -4.86 25.75 -10.24
N THR A 66 -5.08 27.04 -10.48
CA THR A 66 -4.39 28.13 -9.79
C THR A 66 -5.23 28.69 -8.65
N LEU A 67 -4.59 29.34 -7.68
CA LEU A 67 -5.31 29.95 -6.55
C LEU A 67 -6.25 31.07 -7.02
N SER A 68 -5.80 31.84 -8.01
CA SER A 68 -6.59 32.88 -8.67
C SER A 68 -7.84 32.32 -9.36
N SER A 69 -7.74 31.22 -10.10
CA SER A 69 -8.88 30.65 -10.84
C SER A 69 -10.00 30.18 -9.91
N ARG A 70 -9.64 29.75 -8.70
CA ARG A 70 -10.56 29.25 -7.68
C ARG A 70 -11.06 30.33 -6.71
N LYS A 71 -10.72 31.61 -6.95
CA LYS A 71 -11.08 32.76 -6.09
C LYS A 71 -10.63 32.53 -4.64
N ILE A 72 -9.42 32.02 -4.47
CA ILE A 72 -8.78 31.86 -3.17
C ILE A 72 -8.09 33.19 -2.85
N ALA A 73 -8.60 33.89 -1.84
CA ALA A 73 -8.06 35.18 -1.39
C ALA A 73 -7.24 35.01 -0.11
N SER A 74 -6.50 36.06 0.28
CA SER A 74 -5.79 36.09 1.54
C SER A 74 -6.76 35.93 2.72
N GLY A 75 -6.42 35.09 3.70
CA GLY A 75 -7.27 34.67 4.82
C GLY A 75 -8.17 33.46 4.53
N SER A 76 -8.12 32.88 3.33
CA SER A 76 -8.94 31.71 2.99
C SER A 76 -8.55 30.48 3.81
N THR A 77 -9.56 29.69 4.23
CA THR A 77 -9.34 28.40 4.91
C THR A 77 -9.53 27.24 3.94
N LEU A 78 -8.50 26.42 3.76
CA LEU A 78 -8.50 25.19 2.99
C LEU A 78 -8.56 23.97 3.93
N LEU A 79 -9.32 22.95 3.53
CA LEU A 79 -9.33 21.66 4.20
C LEU A 79 -8.37 20.72 3.49
N LEU A 80 -7.46 20.11 4.24
CA LEU A 80 -6.46 19.18 3.75
C LEU A 80 -6.73 17.79 4.34
N ILE A 81 -6.84 16.79 3.46
CA ILE A 81 -7.08 15.40 3.85
C ILE A 81 -6.00 14.49 3.24
N LYS A 82 -5.71 13.38 3.92
CA LYS A 82 -4.85 12.31 3.42
C LYS A 82 -5.66 11.41 2.46
N GLY A 83 -5.27 11.40 1.20
CA GLY A 83 -5.80 10.51 0.16
C GLY A 83 -5.11 9.13 0.16
N PRO A 84 -5.66 8.16 -0.60
CA PRO A 84 -5.05 6.85 -0.77
C PRO A 84 -3.65 6.97 -1.42
N LYS A 85 -2.73 6.08 -1.05
CA LYS A 85 -1.41 5.98 -1.68
C LYS A 85 -1.63 5.54 -3.14
N PRO A 86 -1.13 6.28 -4.15
CA PRO A 86 -1.19 5.79 -5.51
C PRO A 86 -0.37 4.51 -5.60
N ALA A 87 -0.95 3.48 -6.22
CA ALA A 87 -0.23 2.30 -6.62
C ALA A 87 0.68 2.70 -7.79
N ASN A 88 1.99 2.62 -7.55
CA ASN A 88 3.06 2.70 -8.55
C ASN A 88 3.34 4.10 -9.16
N THR A 89 4.39 4.77 -8.68
CA THR A 89 5.17 5.76 -9.45
C THR A 89 6.52 5.98 -8.75
N GLU A 90 7.46 5.08 -9.01
CA GLU A 90 8.88 5.41 -8.90
C GLU A 90 9.31 6.12 -10.19
N ASP A 91 10.05 7.22 -10.01
CA ASP A 91 10.84 7.97 -11.00
C ASP A 91 10.16 8.51 -12.27
N VAL A 92 9.69 9.77 -12.21
CA VAL A 92 9.99 10.74 -13.28
C VAL A 92 10.16 12.15 -12.71
N ASN A 93 11.40 12.63 -12.67
CA ASN A 93 11.74 14.05 -12.67
C ASN A 93 12.84 14.24 -13.71
N MET A 94 12.57 14.95 -14.83
CA MET A 94 13.39 16.08 -15.27
C MET A 94 12.77 16.79 -16.48
N GLU A 95 12.79 18.12 -16.39
CA GLU A 95 12.30 19.10 -17.35
C GLU A 95 13.24 19.34 -18.56
N ILE A 96 12.60 19.56 -19.71
CA ILE A 96 12.86 20.41 -20.88
C ILE A 96 14.20 21.17 -20.98
N ALA A 97 14.90 20.98 -22.11
CA ALA A 97 15.54 22.07 -22.88
C ALA A 97 15.61 21.69 -24.38
N GLN A 98 15.45 22.70 -25.22
CA GLN A 98 15.07 22.65 -26.63
C GLN A 98 16.27 22.89 -27.58
N GLU A 99 16.21 22.24 -28.75
CA GLU A 99 16.71 22.62 -30.09
C GLU A 99 18.17 22.44 -30.59
N ALA A 100 18.20 21.80 -31.78
CA ALA A 100 19.08 21.94 -32.95
C ALA A 100 20.54 21.44 -32.89
N SER A 101 20.79 20.29 -33.53
CA SER A 101 21.63 20.14 -34.76
C SER A 101 22.23 18.73 -34.85
N THR A 102 21.88 18.03 -35.94
CA THR A 102 22.80 17.36 -36.86
C THR A 102 24.04 16.66 -36.27
N SER A 103 24.02 15.32 -36.17
CA SER A 103 24.86 14.44 -37.00
C SER A 103 24.90 13.02 -36.42
N SER A 104 24.63 12.08 -37.31
CA SER A 104 24.86 10.65 -37.22
C SER A 104 26.20 10.29 -36.57
N SER A 105 26.21 9.27 -35.73
CA SER A 105 27.23 8.21 -35.73
C SER A 105 26.77 7.06 -34.84
N ALA A 106 26.16 6.07 -35.49
CA ALA A 106 26.08 4.73 -34.95
C ALA A 106 27.48 4.12 -34.99
N THR A 107 28.00 3.74 -33.82
CA THR A 107 29.09 2.77 -33.72
C THR A 107 28.76 1.78 -32.63
N ALA A 108 28.26 0.61 -33.03
CA ALA A 108 28.46 -0.63 -32.31
C ALA A 108 28.45 -1.80 -33.30
N ALA A 109 29.46 -2.65 -33.16
CA ALA A 109 29.92 -3.74 -34.01
C ALA A 109 28.87 -4.55 -34.79
N ALA A 110 29.21 -4.84 -36.05
CA ALA A 110 28.48 -5.68 -36.97
C ALA A 110 28.31 -7.12 -36.46
N ALA A 111 27.07 -7.47 -36.09
CA ALA A 111 26.51 -8.81 -36.19
C ALA A 111 25.24 -8.70 -37.05
N ALA A 112 24.97 -9.71 -37.89
CA ALA A 112 23.79 -9.73 -38.75
C ALA A 112 22.51 -9.47 -37.94
N PRO A 113 21.51 -8.73 -38.49
CA PRO A 113 20.32 -8.37 -37.75
C PRO A 113 19.52 -9.63 -37.39
N VAL A 114 19.55 -10.00 -36.11
CA VAL A 114 18.88 -11.21 -35.59
C VAL A 114 17.39 -10.91 -35.40
N PRO A 115 16.47 -11.75 -35.91
CA PRO A 115 15.05 -11.57 -35.67
C PRO A 115 14.71 -11.77 -34.19
N CYS A 116 13.72 -11.02 -33.72
CA CYS A 116 13.26 -11.05 -32.33
C CYS A 116 12.90 -12.48 -31.91
N LYS A 117 13.46 -12.94 -30.79
CA LYS A 117 13.18 -14.25 -30.20
C LYS A 117 11.70 -14.45 -29.84
N GLY A 118 10.94 -13.37 -29.68
CA GLY A 118 9.48 -13.38 -29.50
C GLY A 118 8.66 -13.65 -30.77
N GLY A 119 9.31 -13.87 -31.92
CA GLY A 119 8.64 -14.24 -33.17
C GLY A 119 7.77 -13.13 -33.79
N CYS A 120 7.89 -11.89 -33.31
CA CYS A 120 7.04 -10.76 -33.75
C CYS A 120 7.41 -10.19 -35.13
N GLY A 121 8.44 -10.72 -35.79
CA GLY A 121 8.91 -10.24 -37.10
C GLY A 121 9.75 -8.96 -37.09
N PHE A 122 10.05 -8.40 -35.91
CA PHE A 122 10.96 -7.25 -35.75
C PHE A 122 12.37 -7.72 -35.33
N PHE A 123 13.41 -6.90 -35.52
CA PHE A 123 14.78 -7.24 -35.13
C PHE A 123 15.00 -7.13 -33.61
N GLY A 124 15.71 -8.09 -33.03
CA GLY A 124 16.06 -8.10 -31.61
C GLY A 124 17.32 -7.31 -31.30
N ASN A 125 17.44 -6.81 -30.08
CA ASN A 125 18.70 -6.23 -29.57
C ASN A 125 19.47 -7.30 -28.77
N PRO A 126 20.77 -7.55 -29.05
CA PRO A 126 21.62 -8.41 -28.24
C PRO A 126 21.64 -8.07 -26.74
N ASP A 127 21.49 -6.80 -26.38
CA ASP A 127 21.46 -6.37 -24.97
C ASP A 127 20.21 -6.84 -24.21
N THR A 128 19.15 -7.20 -24.93
CA THR A 128 17.88 -7.68 -24.41
C THR A 128 17.59 -9.10 -24.88
N ASP A 129 18.59 -10.00 -24.81
CA ASP A 129 18.55 -11.40 -25.29
C ASP A 129 17.90 -11.58 -26.68
N ASN A 130 18.20 -10.68 -27.61
CA ASN A 130 17.61 -10.67 -28.96
C ASN A 130 16.07 -10.56 -28.97
N TYR A 131 15.46 -9.97 -27.95
CA TYR A 131 14.07 -9.50 -28.01
C TYR A 131 14.02 -8.07 -28.56
N CYS A 132 12.88 -7.70 -29.15
CA CYS A 132 12.60 -6.31 -29.45
C CYS A 132 12.15 -5.57 -28.18
N SER A 133 12.22 -4.24 -28.20
CA SER A 133 11.85 -3.39 -27.06
C SER A 133 10.43 -3.61 -26.53
N LYS A 134 9.51 -4.08 -27.38
CA LYS A 134 8.14 -4.42 -26.99
C LYS A 134 8.04 -5.81 -26.36
N CYS A 135 8.53 -6.85 -27.04
CA CYS A 135 8.51 -8.22 -26.52
C CYS A 135 9.34 -8.38 -25.23
N TRP A 136 10.39 -7.59 -25.04
CA TRP A 136 11.17 -7.57 -23.81
C TRP A 136 10.36 -7.01 -22.62
N LYS A 137 9.59 -5.94 -22.84
CA LYS A 137 8.68 -5.38 -21.82
C LYS A 137 7.58 -6.37 -21.47
N ASP A 138 6.94 -6.95 -22.49
CA ASP A 138 5.86 -7.93 -22.30
C ASP A 138 6.34 -9.17 -21.51
N LEU A 139 7.60 -9.59 -21.71
CA LEU A 139 8.20 -10.67 -20.91
C LEU A 139 8.46 -10.27 -19.47
N LYS A 140 9.04 -9.09 -19.24
CA LYS A 140 9.27 -8.59 -17.88
C LYS A 140 7.98 -8.44 -17.08
N GLU A 141 6.95 -7.87 -17.69
CA GLU A 141 5.64 -7.71 -17.06
C GLU A 141 5.02 -9.09 -16.72
N LYS A 142 5.23 -10.09 -17.57
CA LYS A 142 4.77 -11.46 -17.32
C LYS A 142 5.53 -12.13 -16.18
N GLU A 143 6.86 -11.98 -16.12
CA GLU A 143 7.69 -12.51 -15.02
C GLU A 143 7.34 -11.85 -13.67
N GLU A 144 7.10 -10.54 -13.65
CA GLU A 144 6.67 -9.81 -12.46
C GLU A 144 5.30 -10.29 -11.97
N LYS A 145 4.35 -10.48 -12.89
CA LYS A 145 3.02 -11.00 -12.57
C LYS A 145 3.06 -12.45 -12.07
N GLU A 146 3.85 -13.32 -12.71
CA GLU A 146 4.02 -14.72 -12.27
C GLU A 146 4.67 -14.79 -10.87
N LYS A 147 5.58 -13.86 -10.56
CA LYS A 147 6.18 -13.75 -9.23
C LYS A 147 5.20 -13.26 -8.17
N GLU A 148 4.37 -12.28 -8.49
CA GLU A 148 3.30 -11.79 -7.59
C GLU A 148 2.25 -12.88 -7.34
N GLU A 149 1.83 -13.60 -8.37
CA GLU A 149 0.91 -14.74 -8.26
C GLU A 149 1.51 -15.90 -7.44
N ALA A 150 2.81 -16.17 -7.59
CA ALA A 150 3.51 -17.18 -6.79
C ALA A 150 3.64 -16.77 -5.31
N GLU A 151 3.88 -15.49 -5.03
CA GLU A 151 3.96 -14.95 -3.67
C GLU A 151 2.58 -14.92 -2.99
N GLU A 152 1.52 -14.54 -3.71
CA GLU A 152 0.14 -14.61 -3.23
C GLU A 152 -0.27 -16.06 -2.94
N LYS A 153 0.06 -16.99 -3.85
CA LYS A 153 -0.21 -18.43 -3.63
C LYS A 153 0.53 -18.97 -2.42
N ALA A 154 1.81 -18.62 -2.25
CA ALA A 154 2.59 -19.04 -1.08
C ALA A 154 2.02 -18.45 0.24
N ARG A 155 1.50 -17.22 0.21
CA ARG A 155 0.82 -16.60 1.35
C ARG A 155 -0.49 -17.31 1.71
N LEU A 156 -1.31 -17.65 0.72
CA LEU A 156 -2.55 -18.40 0.92
C LEU A 156 -2.29 -19.85 1.40
N GLU A 157 -1.24 -20.50 0.90
CA GLU A 157 -0.81 -21.83 1.37
C GLU A 157 -0.29 -21.77 2.81
N ALA A 158 0.46 -20.73 3.20
CA ALA A 158 0.92 -20.54 4.58
C ALA A 158 -0.24 -20.25 5.57
N GLU A 159 -1.34 -19.64 5.11
CA GLU A 159 -2.57 -19.47 5.90
C GLU A 159 -3.34 -20.78 6.06
N LYS A 160 -3.35 -21.66 5.05
CA LYS A 160 -4.12 -22.92 5.06
C LYS A 160 -3.48 -24.04 5.91
N VAL A 161 -2.20 -23.93 6.23
CA VAL A 161 -1.46 -24.91 7.06
C VAL A 161 -1.88 -24.87 8.54
N ASP A 162 -2.48 -23.78 9.05
CA ASP A 162 -2.95 -23.72 10.46
C ASP A 162 -4.26 -24.51 10.69
N GLU A 163 -5.04 -24.78 9.63
CA GLU A 163 -6.31 -25.52 9.73
C GLU A 163 -6.13 -27.04 9.57
N SER A 164 -5.01 -27.49 8.99
CA SER A 164 -4.80 -28.90 8.63
C SER A 164 -4.09 -29.73 9.70
N VAL A 165 -3.67 -29.13 10.83
CA VAL A 165 -3.11 -29.85 11.99
C VAL A 165 -4.18 -30.37 12.98
N GLU A 166 -5.47 -30.15 12.70
CA GLU A 166 -6.60 -30.66 13.50
C GLU A 166 -7.32 -31.83 12.78
N ALA A 167 -6.57 -32.73 12.12
CA ALA A 167 -7.16 -33.83 11.35
C ALA A 167 -6.55 -35.21 11.65
N SER A 168 -6.28 -35.48 12.93
CA SER A 168 -6.19 -36.85 13.42
C SER A 168 -6.69 -36.89 14.86
N ASP A 169 -7.97 -36.58 15.02
CA ASP A 169 -8.64 -36.71 16.29
C ASP A 169 -9.96 -37.43 16.06
N ASP A 170 -10.09 -38.60 16.68
CA ASP A 170 -11.26 -39.50 16.70
C ASP A 170 -12.44 -38.87 17.48
N ARG A 171 -12.58 -37.55 17.41
CA ARG A 171 -13.54 -36.74 18.16
C ARG A 171 -14.93 -36.90 17.53
N PRO A 172 -15.97 -37.17 18.34
CA PRO A 172 -17.32 -37.33 17.83
C PRO A 172 -17.82 -36.02 17.21
N VAL A 173 -18.40 -36.11 16.00
CA VAL A 173 -18.98 -34.94 15.33
C VAL A 173 -20.33 -34.58 15.95
N GLN A 174 -20.56 -33.30 16.24
CA GLN A 174 -21.85 -32.83 16.77
C GLN A 174 -22.90 -32.76 15.66
N SER A 175 -23.95 -33.56 15.79
CA SER A 175 -25.07 -33.62 14.85
C SER A 175 -25.96 -32.37 14.87
N ASP A 176 -26.30 -31.87 16.07
CA ASP A 176 -27.20 -30.72 16.24
C ASP A 176 -26.46 -29.46 16.68
N VAL A 177 -26.08 -28.62 15.72
CA VAL A 177 -25.40 -27.32 15.95
C VAL A 177 -26.27 -26.32 16.72
N ASN A 178 -27.60 -26.50 16.72
CA ASN A 178 -28.56 -25.64 17.41
C ASN A 178 -28.83 -26.05 18.86
N ARG A 179 -28.06 -27.00 19.40
CA ARG A 179 -28.14 -27.46 20.79
C ARG A 179 -26.78 -27.36 21.45
N CYS A 180 -26.79 -27.09 22.76
CA CYS A 180 -25.59 -27.11 23.56
C CYS A 180 -25.06 -28.54 23.69
N TRP A 181 -23.77 -28.76 23.42
CA TRP A 181 -23.13 -30.08 23.54
C TRP A 181 -23.19 -30.65 24.96
N THR A 182 -22.99 -29.82 26.00
CA THR A 182 -23.01 -30.27 27.40
C THR A 182 -24.41 -30.57 27.95
N CYS A 183 -25.42 -29.75 27.62
CA CYS A 183 -26.73 -29.81 28.29
C CYS A 183 -27.94 -30.00 27.37
N GLY A 184 -27.74 -30.11 26.06
CA GLY A 184 -28.81 -30.33 25.06
C GLY A 184 -29.81 -29.18 24.89
N LYS A 185 -29.67 -28.09 25.67
CA LYS A 185 -30.55 -26.90 25.60
C LYS A 185 -30.46 -26.27 24.22
N ARG A 186 -31.61 -25.90 23.66
CA ARG A 186 -31.70 -25.19 22.38
C ARG A 186 -31.06 -23.81 22.50
N ILE A 187 -30.07 -23.55 21.65
CA ILE A 187 -29.27 -22.31 21.63
C ILE A 187 -29.59 -21.41 20.44
N GLY A 188 -30.28 -21.96 19.42
CA GLY A 188 -30.65 -21.22 18.21
C GLY A 188 -29.43 -20.55 17.55
N LEU A 189 -29.66 -19.41 16.90
CA LEU A 189 -28.61 -18.62 16.26
C LEU A 189 -27.61 -17.99 17.24
N THR A 190 -27.91 -18.00 18.54
CA THR A 190 -27.06 -17.40 19.59
C THR A 190 -26.01 -18.36 20.16
N GLY A 191 -25.91 -19.57 19.61
CA GLY A 191 -24.89 -20.55 19.98
C GLY A 191 -23.47 -20.05 19.74
N VAL A 192 -22.58 -20.27 20.71
CA VAL A 192 -21.16 -19.94 20.55
C VAL A 192 -20.39 -21.23 20.25
N ARG A 193 -19.63 -21.22 19.16
CA ARG A 193 -18.69 -22.30 18.82
C ARG A 193 -17.42 -22.18 19.66
N CYS A 194 -17.05 -23.23 20.38
CA CYS A 194 -15.77 -23.32 21.07
C CYS A 194 -14.67 -23.82 20.13
N ARG A 195 -13.40 -23.67 20.54
CA ARG A 195 -12.24 -24.11 19.75
C ARG A 195 -12.11 -25.63 19.71
N CYS A 196 -12.74 -26.33 20.64
CA CYS A 196 -12.92 -27.79 20.57
C CYS A 196 -13.95 -28.24 19.52
N GLY A 197 -14.53 -27.34 18.72
CA GLY A 197 -15.42 -27.67 17.59
C GLY A 197 -16.92 -27.74 17.92
N TYR A 198 -17.29 -27.79 19.20
CA TYR A 198 -18.68 -27.91 19.64
C TYR A 198 -19.38 -26.58 19.90
N TYR A 199 -20.72 -26.60 19.90
CA TYR A 199 -21.56 -25.43 20.17
C TYR A 199 -22.17 -25.47 21.56
N PHE A 200 -22.16 -24.31 22.23
CA PHE A 200 -22.58 -24.19 23.62
C PHE A 200 -23.56 -23.03 23.85
N CYS A 201 -24.35 -23.15 24.92
CA CYS A 201 -25.18 -22.07 25.44
C CYS A 201 -24.34 -21.06 26.23
N SER A 202 -24.95 -19.93 26.62
CA SER A 202 -24.27 -18.87 27.39
C SER A 202 -23.62 -19.37 28.69
N THR A 203 -24.23 -20.36 29.36
CA THR A 203 -23.68 -20.92 30.61
C THR A 203 -22.53 -21.89 30.38
N HIS A 204 -22.50 -22.58 29.23
CA HIS A 204 -21.44 -23.55 28.88
C HIS A 204 -20.41 -22.99 27.89
N ARG A 205 -20.43 -21.68 27.63
CA ARG A 205 -19.52 -21.02 26.69
C ARG A 205 -18.05 -21.08 27.13
N TYR A 206 -17.80 -21.09 28.44
CA TYR A 206 -16.46 -21.05 29.02
C TYR A 206 -15.85 -22.46 29.10
N ALA A 207 -14.53 -22.58 28.91
CA ALA A 207 -13.82 -23.86 28.85
C ALA A 207 -14.02 -24.73 30.11
N GLU A 208 -14.10 -24.08 31.27
CA GLU A 208 -14.31 -24.71 32.57
C GLU A 208 -15.72 -25.32 32.70
N ALA A 209 -16.70 -24.74 32.01
CA ALA A 209 -18.11 -25.12 32.12
C ALA A 209 -18.47 -26.33 31.23
N HIS A 210 -17.63 -26.68 30.27
CA HIS A 210 -17.84 -27.85 29.39
C HIS A 210 -16.66 -28.82 29.36
N GLN A 211 -15.72 -28.68 30.30
CA GLN A 211 -14.50 -29.49 30.37
C GLN A 211 -13.82 -29.55 29.00
N CYS A 212 -13.47 -28.38 28.46
CA CYS A 212 -12.88 -28.27 27.14
C CYS A 212 -11.58 -29.07 27.05
N ASP A 213 -11.54 -30.02 26.11
CA ASP A 213 -10.35 -30.84 25.83
C ASP A 213 -9.33 -30.12 24.91
N TYR A 214 -9.65 -28.91 24.46
CA TYR A 214 -8.77 -28.14 23.59
C TYR A 214 -7.58 -27.54 24.37
N ASP A 215 -6.35 -27.82 23.95
CA ASP A 215 -5.15 -27.29 24.58
C ASP A 215 -4.86 -25.83 24.14
N TYR A 216 -5.50 -24.90 24.85
CA TYR A 216 -5.27 -23.47 24.69
C TYR A 216 -3.81 -23.08 24.91
N LYS A 217 -3.13 -23.70 25.89
CA LYS A 217 -1.80 -23.30 26.33
C LYS A 217 -0.75 -23.57 25.26
N THR A 218 -0.80 -24.75 24.66
CA THR A 218 0.13 -25.10 23.59
C THR A 218 -0.13 -24.29 22.33
N ASN A 219 -1.40 -24.08 21.96
CA ASN A 219 -1.74 -23.28 20.80
C ASN A 219 -1.35 -21.80 20.96
N GLU A 220 -1.62 -21.20 22.12
CA GLU A 220 -1.25 -19.82 22.42
C GLU A 220 0.27 -19.63 22.48
N ARG A 221 1.00 -20.58 23.08
CA ARG A 221 2.48 -20.57 23.07
C ARG A 221 3.04 -20.63 21.66
N ARG A 222 2.50 -21.49 20.81
CA ARG A 222 2.92 -21.59 19.40
C ARG A 222 2.66 -20.30 18.64
N LYS A 223 1.49 -19.68 18.83
CA LYS A 223 1.14 -18.38 18.23
C LYS A 223 2.06 -17.27 18.72
N LEU A 224 2.33 -17.22 20.02
CA LEU A 224 3.24 -16.23 20.59
C LEU A 224 4.67 -16.42 20.06
N ALA A 225 5.17 -17.65 19.99
CA ALA A 225 6.49 -17.94 19.44
C ALA A 225 6.60 -17.53 17.96
N LYS A 226 5.57 -17.76 17.15
CA LYS A 226 5.51 -17.34 15.74
C LYS A 226 5.44 -15.82 15.59
N ALA A 227 4.72 -15.14 16.48
CA ALA A 227 4.53 -13.69 16.44
C ALA A 227 5.69 -12.92 17.09
N ASN A 228 6.53 -13.59 17.89
CA ASN A 228 7.64 -12.94 18.58
C ASN A 228 8.77 -12.61 17.58
N PRO A 229 9.05 -11.33 17.30
CA PRO A 229 10.14 -10.97 16.41
C PRO A 229 11.48 -11.37 17.02
N VAL A 230 12.32 -12.04 16.24
CA VAL A 230 13.65 -12.45 16.70
C VAL A 230 14.56 -11.22 16.70
N VAL A 231 14.87 -10.71 17.88
CA VAL A 231 15.84 -9.62 18.05
C VAL A 231 17.24 -10.26 18.12
N MET A 232 17.98 -10.22 17.01
CA MET A 232 19.41 -10.54 17.00
C MET A 232 20.19 -9.22 16.98
N ALA A 233 21.04 -9.01 17.98
CA ALA A 233 22.01 -7.92 17.96
C ALA A 233 23.28 -8.41 17.25
N ASP A 234 23.91 -7.53 16.48
CA ASP A 234 25.20 -7.82 15.87
C ASP A 234 26.24 -8.04 16.96
N LYS A 235 26.95 -9.16 16.85
CA LYS A 235 28.06 -9.49 17.74
C LYS A 235 29.18 -8.49 17.44
N LEU A 236 29.52 -7.63 18.40
CA LEU A 236 30.67 -6.74 18.26
C LEU A 236 31.94 -7.60 18.18
N ASP A 237 32.65 -7.52 17.06
CA ASP A 237 33.97 -8.12 16.94
C ASP A 237 34.95 -7.28 17.76
N ASP A 238 35.42 -7.83 18.89
CA ASP A 238 36.47 -7.24 19.71
C ASP A 238 37.77 -7.16 18.89
N LYS A 239 38.02 -6.01 18.27
CA LYS A 239 39.33 -5.64 17.72
C LYS A 239 40.09 -4.81 18.75
N ALA A 240 40.95 -5.50 19.49
CA ALA A 240 42.09 -4.92 20.20
C ALA A 240 43.33 -4.90 19.30
#